data_AF-A0A9W7LXB2-F1
#
_entry.id   AF-A0A9W7LXB2-F1
#
_cell.length_a   1.000
_cell.length_b   1.000
_cell.length_c   1.000
_cell.angle_alpha   90.00
_cell.angle_beta   90.00
_cell.angle_gamma   90.00
#
_symmetry.space_group_name_H-M   'P 1'
#
loop_
_entity.id
_entity.type
_entity.pdbx_description
1 polymer ?
#
loop_
_entity_poly.entity_id
_entity_poly.type
_entity_poly.pdbx_seq_one_letter_code
_entity_poly.pdbx_strand_id
1 'polypeptide(L)'
;MRKSFKDSLKALEADIQFANTLASDYPREYDGACLQMRLSYSPAAHFFLFLVQWTDCHLAGALGLLRVLIYKAYADGKTTMSIHERKASLREFYGVIFPSLLQLQKGITDVDERKQKEICASKFKKRDEMNKGKLSEIDLEREEECGICMEMHGKIVLPNCNHSMCMKCYRTWRIKSQSCPFCRDSLKRVDSGDLWIYTSMNDVVNLSSISSENMKRLFMYIEKLPLIVPDPKIVSYDPQHQR
;
A
#
# COMPACT_ATOMS: atom_id res chain seq x y z
N MET A 1 -10.59 -22.75 22.79
CA MET A 1 -10.41 -22.08 24.10
C MET A 1 -10.73 -20.61 23.90
N ARG A 2 -11.77 -20.09 24.57
CA ARG A 2 -12.09 -18.65 24.50
C ARG A 2 -10.95 -17.90 25.22
N LYS A 3 -10.23 -17.02 24.53
CA LYS A 3 -9.18 -16.20 25.17
C LYS A 3 -9.84 -15.39 26.28
N SER A 4 -9.21 -15.34 27.45
CA SER A 4 -9.71 -14.49 28.54
C SER A 4 -9.62 -13.03 28.09
N PHE A 5 -10.45 -12.14 28.66
CA PHE A 5 -10.37 -10.70 28.39
C PHE A 5 -8.93 -10.18 28.54
N LYS A 6 -8.22 -10.66 29.58
CA LYS A 6 -6.83 -10.33 29.87
C LYS A 6 -5.87 -10.76 28.76
N ASP A 7 -6.07 -11.94 28.18
CA ASP A 7 -5.20 -12.43 27.11
C ASP A 7 -5.48 -11.73 25.79
N SER A 8 -6.75 -11.45 25.49
CA SER A 8 -7.13 -10.65 24.31
C SER A 8 -6.61 -9.22 24.41
N LEU A 9 -6.66 -8.62 25.60
CA LEU A 9 -6.13 -7.28 25.85
C LEU A 9 -4.61 -7.22 25.65
N LYS A 10 -3.87 -8.21 26.17
CA LYS A 10 -2.43 -8.31 25.96
C LYS A 10 -2.08 -8.48 24.48
N ALA A 11 -2.86 -9.27 23.74
CA ALA A 11 -2.68 -9.43 22.30
C ALA A 11 -2.89 -8.10 21.56
N LEU A 12 -3.95 -7.36 21.90
CA LEU A 12 -4.22 -6.02 21.35
C LEU A 12 -3.08 -5.04 21.67
N GLU A 13 -2.56 -5.03 22.90
CA GLU A 13 -1.41 -4.20 23.27
C GLU A 13 -0.17 -4.55 22.47
N ALA A 14 0.12 -5.84 22.27
CA ALA A 14 1.24 -6.30 21.44
C ALA A 14 1.07 -5.87 19.97
N ASP A 15 -0.14 -5.97 19.42
CA ASP A 15 -0.43 -5.53 18.04
C ASP A 15 -0.26 -4.01 17.88
N ILE A 16 -0.67 -3.23 18.87
CA ILE A 16 -0.45 -1.77 18.89
C ILE A 16 1.04 -1.44 18.94
N GLN A 17 1.82 -2.15 19.78
CA GLN A 17 3.27 -1.95 19.83
C GLN A 17 3.93 -2.31 18.50
N PHE A 18 3.52 -3.42 17.89
CA PHE A 18 4.03 -3.79 16.57
C PHE A 18 3.67 -2.74 15.52
N ALA A 19 2.43 -2.23 15.52
CA ALA A 19 2.02 -1.14 14.64
C ALA A 19 2.89 0.12 14.82
N ASN A 20 3.29 0.45 16.04
CA ASN A 20 4.20 1.57 16.32
C ASN A 20 5.59 1.33 15.74
N THR A 21 6.13 0.10 15.85
CA THR A 21 7.40 -0.27 15.21
C THR A 21 7.31 -0.13 13.69
N LEU A 22 6.19 -0.53 13.09
CA LEU A 22 6.00 -0.34 11.64
C LEU A 22 5.93 1.15 11.29
N ALA A 23 5.20 1.94 12.07
CA ALA A 23 5.00 3.36 11.81
C ALA A 23 6.27 4.21 12.00
N SER A 24 7.22 3.77 12.83
CA SER A 24 8.49 4.50 13.02
C SER A 24 9.38 4.50 11.79
N ASP A 25 9.25 3.49 10.93
CA ASP A 25 10.04 3.37 9.70
C ASP A 25 9.55 4.33 8.60
N TYR A 26 8.42 5.02 8.82
CA TYR A 26 7.78 5.88 7.84
C TYR A 26 7.47 7.28 8.40
N PRO A 27 8.49 8.13 8.61
CA PRO A 27 8.28 9.52 9.01
C PRO A 27 7.56 10.31 7.91
N ARG A 28 6.67 11.23 8.30
CA ARG A 28 6.01 12.13 7.35
C ARG A 28 7.04 13.07 6.71
N GLU A 29 7.02 13.15 5.37
CA GLU A 29 8.00 13.87 4.54
C GLU A 29 8.16 15.37 4.90
N TYR A 30 7.12 16.02 5.44
CA TYR A 30 7.11 17.47 5.69
C TYR A 30 7.64 17.89 7.07
N ASP A 31 7.34 17.12 8.12
CA ASP A 31 7.62 17.49 9.52
C ASP A 31 8.48 16.45 10.27
N GLY A 32 8.86 15.35 9.62
CA GLY A 32 9.64 14.27 10.23
C GLY A 32 8.90 13.53 11.34
N ALA A 33 7.60 13.78 11.52
CA ALA A 33 6.81 13.16 12.57
C ALA A 33 6.48 11.71 12.23
N CYS A 34 6.65 10.81 13.18
CA CYS A 34 6.18 9.43 13.09
C CYS A 34 4.83 9.28 13.82
N LEU A 35 4.01 8.35 13.33
CA LEU A 35 2.75 8.02 13.99
C LEU A 35 3.03 7.10 15.17
N GLN A 36 2.41 7.41 16.30
CA GLN A 36 2.37 6.54 17.46
C GLN A 36 0.93 6.29 17.90
N MET A 37 0.73 5.13 18.47
CA MET A 37 -0.57 4.60 18.88
C MET A 37 -0.50 4.10 20.31
N ARG A 38 -1.57 4.36 21.06
CA ARG A 38 -1.73 3.83 22.43
C ARG A 38 -3.16 3.40 22.68
N LEU A 39 -3.31 2.41 23.54
CA LEU A 39 -4.63 2.00 24.02
C LEU A 39 -5.17 3.05 25.00
N SER A 40 -6.46 3.36 24.89
CA SER A 40 -7.18 4.25 25.79
C SER A 40 -8.48 3.62 26.26
N TYR A 41 -8.76 3.82 27.55
CA TYR A 41 -9.96 3.39 28.21
C TYR A 41 -10.91 4.57 28.35
N SER A 42 -12.19 4.37 28.01
CA SER A 42 -13.20 5.38 28.32
C SER A 42 -13.35 5.54 29.84
N PRO A 43 -13.76 6.71 30.36
CA PRO A 43 -14.06 6.86 31.80
C PRO A 43 -15.05 5.83 32.32
N ALA A 44 -16.03 5.45 31.48
CA ALA A 44 -17.02 4.42 31.77
C ALA A 44 -16.42 3.01 31.93
N ALA A 45 -15.23 2.73 31.38
CA ALA A 45 -14.61 1.42 31.42
C ALA A 45 -14.43 0.91 32.86
N HIS A 46 -14.07 1.79 33.79
CA HIS A 46 -13.89 1.42 35.21
C HIS A 46 -15.16 0.84 35.85
N PHE A 47 -16.35 1.20 35.36
CA PHE A 47 -17.63 0.70 35.87
C PHE A 47 -18.09 -0.59 35.17
N PHE A 48 -17.71 -0.77 33.90
CA PHE A 48 -18.23 -1.86 33.07
C PHE A 48 -17.24 -3.01 32.85
N LEU A 49 -15.93 -2.83 33.07
CA LEU A 49 -14.92 -3.86 32.81
C LEU A 49 -15.11 -5.13 33.64
N PHE A 50 -15.66 -5.02 34.86
CA PHE A 50 -16.00 -6.18 35.69
C PHE A 50 -17.02 -7.11 35.01
N LEU A 51 -17.98 -6.56 34.26
CA LEU A 51 -18.99 -7.34 33.52
C LEU A 51 -18.42 -8.04 32.29
N VAL A 52 -17.28 -7.56 31.79
CA VAL A 52 -16.66 -7.99 30.53
C VAL A 52 -15.54 -9.03 30.77
N GLN A 53 -15.22 -9.36 32.04
CA GLN A 53 -14.16 -10.31 32.42
C GLN A 53 -14.25 -11.68 31.73
N TRP A 54 -15.46 -12.11 31.33
CA TRP A 54 -15.74 -13.38 30.66
C TRP A 54 -15.86 -13.27 29.13
N THR A 55 -15.50 -12.13 28.53
CA THR A 55 -15.70 -11.83 27.11
C THR A 55 -14.43 -11.29 26.45
N ASP A 56 -14.42 -11.22 25.11
CA ASP A 56 -13.29 -10.75 24.32
C ASP A 56 -13.20 -9.21 24.29
N CYS A 57 -11.99 -8.64 24.15
CA CYS A 57 -11.77 -7.20 24.08
C CYS A 57 -12.46 -6.53 22.88
N HIS A 58 -12.80 -7.30 21.84
CA HIS A 58 -13.64 -6.83 20.73
C HIS A 58 -15.02 -6.34 21.20
N LEU A 59 -15.64 -6.98 22.20
CA LEU A 59 -16.91 -6.52 22.75
C LEU A 59 -16.73 -5.19 23.50
N ALA A 60 -15.68 -5.07 24.31
CA ALA A 60 -15.34 -3.82 24.99
C ALA A 60 -15.07 -2.69 23.99
N GLY A 61 -14.42 -2.99 22.86
CA GLY A 61 -14.23 -2.05 21.76
C GLY A 61 -15.55 -1.63 21.11
N ALA A 62 -16.44 -2.59 20.81
CA ALA A 62 -17.75 -2.32 20.23
C ALA A 62 -18.62 -1.43 21.16
N LEU A 63 -18.57 -1.68 22.47
CA LEU A 63 -19.28 -0.90 23.49
C LEU A 63 -18.69 0.49 23.76
N GLY A 64 -17.56 0.84 23.15
CA GLY A 64 -16.94 2.14 23.38
C GLY A 64 -15.96 2.21 24.54
N LEU A 65 -15.72 1.11 25.24
CA LEU A 65 -14.88 1.08 26.43
C LEU A 65 -13.39 1.15 26.09
N LEU A 66 -13.00 0.60 24.95
CA LEU A 66 -11.62 0.61 24.44
C LEU A 66 -11.52 1.35 23.11
N ARG A 67 -10.48 2.16 22.97
CA ARG A 67 -10.16 2.96 21.78
C ARG A 67 -8.65 3.00 21.57
N VAL A 68 -8.22 3.13 20.32
CA VAL A 68 -6.81 3.37 19.97
C VAL A 68 -6.65 4.86 19.72
N LEU A 69 -5.76 5.51 20.45
CA LEU A 69 -5.39 6.90 20.22
C LEU A 69 -4.17 6.94 19.32
N ILE A 70 -4.21 7.80 18.32
CA ILE A 70 -3.16 8.00 17.34
C ILE A 70 -2.67 9.44 17.47
N TYR A 71 -1.38 9.63 17.64
CA TYR A 71 -0.75 10.93 17.78
C TYR A 71 0.55 10.98 16.99
N LYS A 72 1.04 12.19 16.72
CA LYS A 72 2.34 12.39 16.08
C LYS A 72 3.41 12.52 17.16
N ALA A 73 4.51 11.81 16.98
CA ALA A 73 5.71 11.90 17.81
C ALA A 73 6.88 12.41 16.95
N TYR A 74 7.73 13.26 17.53
CA TYR A 74 8.95 13.78 16.91
C TYR A 74 10.17 13.10 17.51
N ALA A 75 11.22 12.89 16.69
CA ALA A 75 12.43 12.18 17.08
C ALA A 75 13.36 12.97 18.04
N ASP A 76 13.07 14.24 18.31
CA ASP A 76 13.91 15.16 19.08
C ASP A 76 13.82 14.98 20.61
N GLY A 77 13.14 13.93 21.09
CA GLY A 77 13.05 13.61 22.52
C GLY A 77 12.26 14.62 23.36
N LYS A 78 11.93 15.80 22.82
CA LYS A 78 10.90 16.67 23.35
C LYS A 78 9.56 16.11 22.91
N THR A 79 9.00 15.26 23.76
CA THR A 79 7.65 14.69 23.64
C THR A 79 6.59 15.79 23.71
N THR A 80 6.58 16.70 22.76
CA THR A 80 5.41 17.53 22.48
C THR A 80 4.42 16.58 21.82
N MET A 81 3.63 15.89 22.65
CA MET A 81 2.44 15.21 22.18
C MET A 81 1.71 16.21 21.30
N SER A 82 1.66 15.95 19.99
CA SER A 82 1.00 16.87 19.08
C SER A 82 -0.41 17.12 19.60
N ILE A 83 -0.81 18.39 19.68
CA ILE A 83 -2.06 18.91 20.28
C ILE A 83 -3.35 18.25 19.70
N HIS A 84 -3.21 17.40 18.68
CA HIS A 84 -4.28 16.80 17.90
C HIS A 84 -4.21 15.27 17.93
N GLU A 85 -4.69 14.66 19.03
CA GLU A 85 -4.86 13.20 19.08
C GLU A 85 -6.09 12.78 18.25
N ARG A 86 -5.98 11.65 17.56
CA ARG A 86 -7.07 11.04 16.78
C ARG A 86 -7.54 9.77 17.47
N LYS A 87 -8.85 9.55 17.48
CA LYS A 87 -9.47 8.41 18.16
C LYS A 87 -9.98 7.39 17.15
N ALA A 88 -9.41 6.19 17.15
CA ALA A 88 -9.87 5.05 16.37
C ALA A 88 -10.56 4.01 17.26
N SER A 89 -11.59 3.37 16.71
CA SER A 89 -12.15 2.13 17.23
C SER A 89 -11.26 0.93 16.89
N LEU A 90 -11.46 -0.19 17.60
CA LEU A 90 -10.76 -1.45 17.26
C LEU A 90 -11.09 -1.93 15.84
N ARG A 91 -12.30 -1.63 15.34
CA ARG A 91 -12.71 -1.96 13.97
C ARG A 91 -11.90 -1.16 12.95
N GLU A 92 -11.66 0.12 13.19
CA GLU A 92 -10.84 0.96 12.31
C GLU A 92 -9.36 0.59 12.40
N PHE A 93 -8.89 0.25 13.59
CA PHE A 93 -7.52 -0.23 13.80
C PHE A 93 -7.25 -1.51 13.02
N TYR A 94 -8.02 -2.58 13.27
CA TYR A 94 -7.80 -3.87 12.59
C TYR A 94 -8.31 -3.90 11.14
N GLY A 95 -9.27 -3.06 10.78
CA GLY A 95 -9.86 -3.05 9.44
C GLY A 95 -9.13 -2.17 8.43
N VAL A 96 -8.42 -1.14 8.89
CA VAL A 96 -7.75 -0.17 8.00
C VAL A 96 -6.32 0.09 8.42
N ILE A 97 -6.10 0.62 9.64
CA ILE A 97 -4.79 1.18 10.03
C ILE A 97 -3.70 0.10 10.07
N PHE A 98 -3.94 -1.00 10.81
CA PHE A 98 -2.97 -2.07 10.97
C PHE A 98 -2.68 -2.81 9.65
N PRO A 99 -3.69 -3.18 8.84
CA PRO A 99 -3.44 -3.69 7.49
C PRO A 99 -2.68 -2.73 6.58
N SER A 100 -2.95 -1.43 6.63
CA SER A 100 -2.20 -0.43 5.83
C SER A 100 -0.73 -0.39 6.21
N LEU A 101 -0.41 -0.42 7.51
CA LEU A 101 0.98 -0.49 7.97
C LEU A 101 1.67 -1.80 7.56
N LEU A 102 0.96 -2.93 7.64
CA LEU A 102 1.48 -4.20 7.15
C LEU A 102 1.73 -4.17 5.63
N GLN A 103 0.89 -3.50 4.85
CA GLN A 103 1.09 -3.37 3.40
C GLN A 103 2.31 -2.50 3.06
N LEU A 104 2.56 -1.45 3.85
CA LEU A 104 3.75 -0.63 3.72
C LEU A 104 5.01 -1.44 4.01
N GLN A 105 5.00 -2.28 5.05
CA GLN A 105 6.10 -3.18 5.37
C GLN A 105 6.26 -4.33 4.35
N LYS A 106 5.15 -4.91 3.88
CA LYS A 106 5.11 -6.03 2.91
C LYS A 106 5.23 -5.59 1.46
N GLY A 107 5.48 -4.30 1.19
CA GLY A 107 6.13 -3.94 -0.06
C GLY A 107 7.36 -4.83 -0.22
N ILE A 108 7.62 -5.33 -1.44
CA ILE A 108 8.82 -6.10 -1.76
C ILE A 108 10.00 -5.38 -1.08
N THR A 109 10.69 -6.05 -0.15
CA THR A 109 11.78 -5.40 0.57
C THR A 109 12.78 -4.84 -0.43
N ASP A 110 13.52 -3.79 -0.10
CA ASP A 110 14.54 -3.22 -1.00
C ASP A 110 15.51 -4.32 -1.51
N VAL A 111 15.71 -5.39 -0.72
CA VAL A 111 16.44 -6.61 -1.08
C VAL A 111 15.69 -7.48 -2.10
N ASP A 112 14.41 -7.77 -1.88
CA ASP A 112 13.60 -8.55 -2.81
C ASP A 112 13.38 -7.79 -4.13
N GLU A 113 13.36 -6.45 -4.10
CA GLU A 113 13.23 -5.58 -5.27
C GLU A 113 14.52 -5.63 -6.07
N ARG A 114 15.69 -5.46 -5.41
CA ARG A 114 16.99 -5.65 -6.06
C ARG A 114 17.11 -7.04 -6.65
N LYS A 115 16.67 -8.07 -5.92
CA LYS A 115 16.72 -9.46 -6.40
C LYS A 115 15.78 -9.68 -7.60
N GLN A 116 14.56 -9.14 -7.57
CA GLN A 116 13.62 -9.18 -8.70
C GLN A 116 14.17 -8.41 -9.90
N LYS A 117 14.75 -7.22 -9.67
CA LYS A 117 15.37 -6.36 -10.68
C LYS A 117 16.61 -7.02 -11.28
N GLU A 118 17.43 -7.69 -10.49
CA GLU A 118 18.58 -8.48 -10.94
C GLU A 118 18.14 -9.74 -11.70
N ILE A 119 17.11 -10.45 -11.22
CA ILE A 119 16.55 -11.61 -11.93
C ILE A 119 15.97 -11.18 -13.28
N CYS A 120 15.22 -10.07 -13.32
CA CYS A 120 14.68 -9.49 -14.54
C CYS A 120 15.84 -9.06 -15.46
N ALA A 121 16.75 -8.21 -14.98
CA ALA A 121 17.88 -7.73 -15.75
C ALA A 121 18.78 -8.86 -16.27
N SER A 122 19.03 -9.92 -15.49
CA SER A 122 19.85 -11.07 -15.91
C SER A 122 19.14 -11.98 -16.92
N LYS A 123 17.82 -12.19 -16.77
CA LYS A 123 17.01 -12.96 -17.73
C LYS A 123 16.83 -12.24 -19.06
N PHE A 124 16.67 -10.91 -19.03
CA PHE A 124 16.50 -10.10 -20.24
C PHE A 124 17.83 -9.68 -20.89
N LYS A 125 18.90 -9.38 -20.11
CA LYS A 125 20.25 -9.13 -20.68
C LYS A 125 20.82 -10.33 -21.44
N LYS A 126 20.55 -11.57 -20.98
CA LYS A 126 21.02 -12.77 -21.70
C LYS A 126 20.40 -12.93 -23.09
N ARG A 127 19.25 -12.29 -23.37
CA ARG A 127 18.69 -12.20 -24.73
C ARG A 127 19.32 -11.07 -25.56
N ASP A 128 19.61 -9.94 -24.94
CA ASP A 128 20.20 -8.77 -25.63
C ASP A 128 21.68 -8.96 -26.03
N GLU A 129 22.49 -9.68 -25.24
CA GLU A 129 23.91 -9.85 -25.58
C GLU A 129 24.15 -10.72 -26.84
N MET A 130 23.18 -11.55 -27.23
CA MET A 130 23.27 -12.34 -28.47
C MET A 130 22.95 -11.51 -29.73
N ASN A 131 22.41 -10.29 -29.59
CA ASN A 131 21.99 -9.39 -30.67
C ASN A 131 22.58 -7.96 -30.51
N LYS A 132 23.83 -7.84 -30.07
CA LYS A 132 24.49 -6.56 -29.80
C LYS A 132 24.85 -5.77 -31.07
N GLY A 133 23.87 -5.13 -31.68
CA GLY A 133 24.03 -3.79 -32.25
C GLY A 133 23.46 -2.78 -31.25
N LYS A 134 24.08 -1.61 -31.05
CA LYS A 134 23.49 -0.53 -30.26
C LYS A 134 22.13 -0.16 -30.86
N LEU A 135 21.03 -0.61 -30.26
CA LEU A 135 19.69 -0.16 -30.63
C LEU A 135 19.62 1.34 -30.31
N SER A 136 19.31 2.15 -31.32
CA SER A 136 19.09 3.58 -31.14
C SER A 136 17.77 3.80 -30.39
N GLU A 137 17.56 4.97 -29.80
CA GLU A 137 16.28 5.36 -29.18
C GLU A 137 15.09 5.14 -30.15
N ILE A 138 15.35 5.35 -31.45
CA ILE A 138 14.41 5.12 -32.56
C ILE A 138 14.07 3.63 -32.75
N ASP A 139 15.04 2.73 -32.54
CA ASP A 139 14.79 1.29 -32.66
C ASP A 139 13.93 0.77 -31.48
N LEU A 140 14.09 1.36 -30.30
CA LEU A 140 13.28 1.03 -29.11
C LEU A 140 11.82 1.48 -29.29
N GLU A 141 11.59 2.70 -29.79
CA GLU A 141 10.24 3.19 -30.09
C GLU A 141 9.54 2.29 -31.13
N ARG A 142 10.25 1.90 -32.19
CA ARG A 142 9.73 1.01 -33.23
C ARG A 142 9.37 -0.38 -32.71
N GLU A 143 10.07 -0.86 -31.69
CA GLU A 143 9.73 -2.12 -31.02
C GLU A 143 8.48 -1.99 -30.14
N GLU A 144 8.21 -0.82 -29.55
CA GLU A 144 7.02 -0.57 -28.74
C GLU A 144 5.74 -0.35 -29.57
N GLU A 145 5.88 0.16 -30.80
CA GLU A 145 4.78 0.39 -31.73
C GLU A 145 4.07 -0.89 -32.18
N CYS A 146 2.78 -0.75 -32.49
CA CYS A 146 2.05 -1.80 -33.17
C CYS A 146 2.52 -1.94 -34.63
N GLY A 147 3.03 -3.11 -35.02
CA GLY A 147 3.47 -3.40 -36.40
C GLY A 147 2.38 -3.40 -37.49
N ILE A 148 1.17 -2.90 -37.20
CA ILE A 148 0.07 -2.72 -38.16
C ILE A 148 -0.29 -1.24 -38.31
N CYS A 149 -0.51 -0.52 -37.20
CA CYS A 149 -0.90 0.89 -37.24
C CYS A 149 0.26 1.87 -36.97
N MET A 150 1.44 1.38 -36.56
CA MET A 150 2.61 2.19 -36.22
C MET A 150 2.34 3.23 -35.11
N GLU A 151 1.37 2.95 -34.24
CA GLU A 151 1.05 3.80 -33.08
C GLU A 151 1.50 3.09 -31.80
N MET A 152 1.96 3.88 -30.81
CA MET A 152 2.28 3.42 -29.47
C MET A 152 1.00 3.15 -28.68
N HIS A 153 0.55 1.90 -28.69
CA HIS A 153 -0.55 1.41 -27.87
C HIS A 153 -0.10 0.19 -27.09
N GLY A 154 -0.79 -0.09 -25.98
CA GLY A 154 -0.68 -1.39 -25.31
C GLY A 154 -0.88 -2.53 -26.31
N LYS A 155 0.13 -3.41 -26.40
CA LYS A 155 0.12 -4.55 -27.30
C LYS A 155 -0.48 -5.77 -26.61
N ILE A 156 -1.10 -6.62 -27.42
CA ILE A 156 -1.43 -7.98 -27.04
C ILE A 156 -0.52 -8.96 -27.76
N VAL A 157 -0.36 -10.16 -27.21
CA VAL A 157 0.39 -11.26 -27.80
C VAL A 157 -0.57 -12.41 -28.06
N LEU A 158 -0.49 -12.97 -29.28
CA LEU A 158 -1.25 -14.15 -29.67
C LEU A 158 -0.60 -15.42 -29.09
N PRO A 159 -1.35 -16.29 -28.38
CA PRO A 159 -0.78 -17.42 -27.65
C PRO A 159 -0.19 -18.50 -28.55
N ASN A 160 -0.71 -18.65 -29.78
CA ASN A 160 -0.29 -19.73 -30.68
C ASN A 160 1.00 -19.41 -31.44
N CYS A 161 1.31 -18.14 -31.66
CA CYS A 161 2.39 -17.72 -32.56
C CYS A 161 3.27 -16.59 -32.01
N ASN A 162 3.00 -16.11 -30.80
CA ASN A 162 3.71 -15.04 -30.09
C ASN A 162 3.85 -13.70 -30.84
N HIS A 163 3.09 -13.49 -31.90
CA HIS A 163 3.05 -12.23 -32.61
C HIS A 163 2.23 -11.21 -31.83
N SER A 164 2.65 -9.94 -31.89
CA SER A 164 2.04 -8.86 -31.13
C SER A 164 1.47 -7.75 -32.00
N MET A 165 0.37 -7.16 -31.55
CA MET A 165 -0.31 -6.01 -32.18
C MET A 165 -1.17 -5.31 -31.14
N CYS A 166 -1.65 -4.09 -31.40
CA CYS A 166 -2.60 -3.45 -30.49
C CYS A 166 -3.98 -4.11 -30.55
N MET A 167 -4.75 -4.00 -29.47
CA MET A 167 -6.09 -4.59 -29.36
C MET A 167 -7.04 -4.11 -30.47
N LYS A 168 -6.92 -2.85 -30.89
CA LYS A 168 -7.74 -2.26 -31.97
C LYS A 168 -7.48 -2.93 -33.31
N CYS A 169 -6.21 -3.12 -33.67
CA CYS A 169 -5.81 -3.82 -34.89
C CYS A 169 -6.24 -5.29 -34.85
N TYR A 170 -6.07 -5.98 -33.72
CA TYR A 170 -6.54 -7.35 -33.55
C TYR A 170 -8.05 -7.50 -33.78
N ARG A 171 -8.87 -6.67 -33.11
CA ARG A 171 -10.33 -6.73 -33.25
C ARG A 171 -10.77 -6.48 -34.70
N THR A 172 -10.19 -5.46 -35.33
CA THR A 172 -10.49 -5.11 -36.73
C THR A 172 -10.10 -6.24 -37.69
N TRP A 173 -8.94 -6.84 -37.47
CA TRP A 173 -8.44 -7.93 -38.30
C TRP A 173 -9.25 -9.20 -38.13
N ARG A 174 -9.60 -9.57 -36.89
CA ARG A 174 -10.37 -10.79 -36.56
C ARG A 174 -11.74 -10.83 -37.23
N ILE A 175 -12.36 -9.68 -37.48
CA ILE A 175 -13.62 -9.57 -38.24
C ILE A 175 -13.42 -9.96 -39.71
N LYS A 176 -12.25 -9.62 -40.29
CA LYS A 176 -11.94 -9.88 -41.71
C LYS A 176 -11.33 -11.26 -41.93
N SER A 177 -10.47 -11.73 -41.02
CA SER A 177 -9.80 -13.02 -41.11
C SER A 177 -9.57 -13.64 -39.73
N GLN A 178 -9.78 -14.95 -39.64
CA GLN A 178 -9.49 -15.75 -38.44
C GLN A 178 -8.08 -16.34 -38.49
N SER A 179 -7.11 -15.54 -38.96
CA SER A 179 -5.69 -15.91 -39.05
C SER A 179 -4.82 -14.82 -38.48
N CYS A 180 -3.61 -15.14 -38.00
CA CYS A 180 -2.63 -14.13 -37.61
C CYS A 180 -2.27 -13.25 -38.82
N PRO A 181 -2.25 -11.91 -38.71
CA PRO A 181 -1.88 -11.03 -39.83
C PRO A 181 -0.41 -11.15 -40.24
N PHE A 182 0.45 -11.68 -39.35
CA PHE A 182 1.89 -11.79 -39.59
C PHE A 182 2.30 -13.16 -40.15
N CYS A 183 1.84 -14.26 -39.54
CA CYS A 183 2.22 -15.63 -39.94
C CYS A 183 1.08 -16.48 -40.51
N ARG A 184 -0.16 -15.97 -40.51
CA ARG A 184 -1.37 -16.69 -40.97
C ARG A 184 -1.77 -17.93 -40.15
N ASP A 185 -1.17 -18.15 -38.98
CA ASP A 185 -1.63 -19.18 -38.04
C ASP A 185 -3.09 -18.98 -37.65
N SER A 186 -3.81 -20.09 -37.45
CA SER A 186 -5.25 -20.07 -37.16
C SER A 186 -5.56 -19.43 -35.81
N LEU A 187 -6.54 -18.52 -35.81
CA LEU A 187 -7.10 -17.86 -34.61
C LEU A 187 -8.49 -18.40 -34.24
N LYS A 188 -9.00 -19.43 -34.95
CA LYS A 188 -10.36 -19.96 -34.75
C LYS A 188 -10.65 -20.45 -33.32
N ARG A 189 -9.61 -20.77 -32.54
CA ARG A 189 -9.68 -21.23 -31.14
C ARG A 189 -9.14 -20.22 -30.13
N VAL A 190 -8.90 -18.98 -30.54
CA VAL A 190 -8.37 -17.92 -29.67
C VAL A 190 -9.50 -16.93 -29.41
N ASP A 191 -9.93 -16.83 -28.16
CA ASP A 191 -10.87 -15.81 -27.71
C ASP A 191 -10.14 -14.64 -27.02
N SER A 192 -10.87 -13.57 -26.72
CA SER A 192 -10.31 -12.37 -26.09
C SER A 192 -9.67 -12.62 -24.72
N GLY A 193 -10.12 -13.64 -23.99
CA GLY A 193 -9.53 -14.06 -22.71
C GLY A 193 -8.21 -14.80 -22.84
N ASP A 194 -7.90 -15.33 -24.04
CA ASP A 194 -6.66 -16.08 -24.31
C ASP A 194 -5.51 -15.16 -24.74
N LEU A 195 -5.77 -13.85 -24.88
CA LEU A 195 -4.81 -12.85 -25.32
C LEU A 195 -3.94 -12.39 -24.15
N TRP A 196 -2.64 -12.36 -24.36
CA TRP A 196 -1.70 -11.95 -23.32
C TRP A 196 -1.42 -10.47 -23.46
N ILE A 197 -1.48 -9.71 -22.37
CA ILE A 197 -1.10 -8.29 -22.40
C ILE A 197 0.41 -8.20 -22.41
N TYR A 198 0.97 -7.48 -23.39
CA TYR A 198 2.38 -7.15 -23.42
C TYR A 198 2.61 -5.95 -22.50
N THR A 199 3.19 -6.18 -21.34
CA THR A 199 3.58 -5.12 -20.40
C THR A 199 4.93 -4.55 -20.82
N SER A 200 4.98 -3.29 -21.23
CA SER A 200 6.25 -2.56 -21.41
C SER A 200 6.89 -2.29 -20.05
N MET A 201 8.19 -2.03 -20.03
CA MET A 201 8.89 -1.49 -18.86
C MET A 201 8.26 -0.18 -18.37
N ASN A 202 7.63 0.58 -19.27
CA ASN A 202 6.93 1.82 -18.94
C ASN A 202 5.57 1.60 -18.25
N ASP A 203 4.96 0.41 -18.40
CA ASP A 203 3.70 0.05 -17.74
C ASP A 203 3.90 -0.44 -16.29
N VAL A 204 5.14 -0.69 -15.89
CA VAL A 204 5.46 -1.13 -14.54
C VAL A 204 5.54 0.09 -13.63
N VAL A 205 4.44 0.35 -12.89
CA VAL A 205 4.41 1.41 -11.86
C VAL A 205 5.54 1.15 -10.86
N ASN A 206 6.39 2.16 -10.65
CA ASN A 206 7.49 2.08 -9.70
C ASN A 206 6.95 1.80 -8.28
N LEU A 207 7.51 0.80 -7.60
CA LEU A 207 7.10 0.39 -6.26
C LEU A 207 7.18 1.53 -5.24
N SER A 208 8.15 2.44 -5.40
CA SER A 208 8.25 3.66 -4.57
C SER A 208 7.02 4.56 -4.72
N SER A 209 6.45 4.66 -5.92
CA SER A 209 5.24 5.45 -6.19
C SER A 209 4.01 4.80 -5.54
N ILE A 210 3.92 3.46 -5.58
CA ILE A 210 2.85 2.71 -4.90
C ILE A 210 2.95 2.90 -3.38
N SER A 211 4.15 2.78 -2.81
CA SER A 211 4.39 2.97 -1.38
C SER A 211 4.05 4.40 -0.93
N SER A 212 4.50 5.42 -1.67
CA SER A 212 4.17 6.83 -1.39
C SER A 212 2.66 7.08 -1.44
N GLU A 213 1.95 6.53 -2.42
CA GLU A 213 0.49 6.67 -2.54
C GLU A 213 -0.25 5.95 -1.39
N ASN A 214 0.17 4.73 -1.04
CA ASN A 214 -0.38 4.01 0.11
C ASN A 214 -0.15 4.76 1.43
N MET A 215 1.02 5.39 1.59
CA MET A 215 1.34 6.24 2.73
C MET A 215 0.38 7.43 2.82
N LYS A 216 0.18 8.15 1.70
CA LYS A 216 -0.74 9.29 1.61
C LYS A 216 -2.16 8.88 2.01
N ARG A 217 -2.65 7.73 1.52
CA ARG A 217 -3.97 7.20 1.87
C ARG A 217 -4.11 6.92 3.35
N LEU A 218 -3.11 6.33 3.98
CA LEU A 218 -3.11 6.08 5.43
C LEU A 218 -3.19 7.39 6.22
N PHE A 219 -2.36 8.37 5.89
CA PHE A 219 -2.40 9.68 6.55
C PHE A 219 -3.74 10.41 6.37
N MET A 220 -4.28 10.42 5.15
CA MET A 220 -5.58 11.02 4.87
C MET A 220 -6.71 10.33 5.65
N TYR A 221 -6.63 9.01 5.83
CA TYR A 221 -7.60 8.28 6.66
C TYR A 221 -7.51 8.71 8.13
N ILE A 222 -6.29 8.77 8.68
CA ILE A 222 -6.05 9.16 10.08
C ILE A 222 -6.53 10.60 10.35
N GLU A 223 -6.33 11.52 9.41
CA GLU A 223 -6.79 12.91 9.53
C GLU A 223 -8.32 13.03 9.61
N LYS A 224 -9.06 12.09 9.01
CA LYS A 224 -10.54 12.03 9.05
C LYS A 224 -11.08 11.42 10.35
N LEU A 225 -10.24 10.78 11.17
CA LEU A 225 -10.69 10.23 12.44
C LEU A 225 -11.11 11.33 13.43
N PRO A 226 -12.03 11.02 14.36
CA PRO A 226 -12.45 11.95 15.40
C PRO A 226 -11.26 12.56 16.15
N LEU A 227 -11.21 13.89 16.19
CA LEU A 227 -10.21 14.65 16.93
C LEU A 227 -10.56 14.67 18.42
N ILE A 228 -9.57 14.46 19.28
CA ILE A 228 -9.66 14.79 20.70
C ILE A 228 -9.14 16.21 20.85
N VAL A 229 -10.05 17.14 21.15
CA VAL A 229 -9.68 18.52 21.47
C VAL A 229 -9.26 18.56 22.94
N PRO A 230 -8.04 19.02 23.28
CA PRO A 230 -7.66 19.25 24.67
C PRO A 230 -8.57 20.31 25.28
N ASP A 231 -9.05 20.07 26.51
CA ASP A 231 -9.82 21.07 27.26
C ASP A 231 -8.95 22.34 27.42
N PRO A 232 -9.40 23.55 26.99
CA PRO A 232 -8.60 24.78 27.04
C PRO A 232 -8.14 25.20 28.45
N LYS A 233 -8.52 24.47 29.50
CA LYS A 233 -8.15 24.75 30.90
C LYS A 233 -6.77 24.24 31.34
N ILE A 234 -6.02 23.52 30.48
CA ILE A 234 -4.66 23.00 30.82
C ILE A 234 -3.57 23.75 30.03
N VAL A 235 -3.64 25.08 30.02
CA VAL A 235 -2.49 25.93 29.70
C VAL A 235 -2.35 26.94 30.83
N SER A 236 -1.86 26.49 31.99
CA SER A 236 -1.35 27.42 32.98
C SER A 236 0.00 27.93 32.48
N TYR A 237 0.00 29.12 31.89
CA TYR A 237 1.21 29.90 31.71
C TYR A 237 1.73 30.24 33.11
N ASP A 238 2.92 29.75 33.47
CA ASP A 238 3.62 30.18 34.68
C ASP A 238 4.45 31.42 34.34
N PRO A 239 4.07 32.64 34.77
CA PRO A 239 4.87 33.83 34.57
C PRO A 239 5.62 34.11 35.88
N GLN A 240 6.70 33.39 36.11
CA GLN A 240 7.66 33.76 37.16
C GLN A 240 9.07 33.83 36.61
N HIS A 241 9.34 34.85 35.79
CA HIS A 241 10.69 35.44 35.65
C HIS A 241 10.54 36.93 35.35
N GLN A 242 10.25 37.72 36.39
CA GLN A 242 10.61 39.14 36.40
C GLN A 242 10.80 39.63 37.83
N ARG A 243 12.04 39.52 38.31
CA ARG A 243 12.73 40.52 39.15
C ARG A 243 14.22 40.38 38.93
#